data_AF-A0A0A2MFK4-F1
#
_entry.id   AF-A0A0A2MFK4-F1
#
_cell.length_a   1.000
_cell.length_b   1.000
_cell.length_c   1.000
_cell.angle_alpha   90.00
_cell.angle_beta   90.00
_cell.angle_gamma   90.00
#
_symmetry.space_group_name_H-M   'P 1'
#
loop_
_entity.id
_entity.type
_entity.pdbx_description
1 polymer ?
#
loop_
_entity_poly.entity_id
_entity_poly.type
_entity_poly.pdbx_seq_one_letter_code
_entity_poly.pdbx_strand_id
1 'polypeptide(L)'
;MFVAVMVLTSCSSDDDNGSVSGSRDITYEITGNYSGDLDVTYITASGGATSAEVTSLPWELSFTAEEGSSGASFNAGGFEGQPGETISLKIYQGDDLKNTVNATADSDGIIVAVSGTVIIQ
;
A
#
# COMPACT_ATOMS: atom_id res chain seq x y z
N MET A 1 36.80 -36.04 2.63
CA MET A 1 36.09 -36.05 3.92
C MET A 1 36.61 -34.91 4.78
N PHE A 2 35.88 -33.80 4.85
CA PHE A 2 35.67 -33.00 6.05
C PHE A 2 34.43 -32.14 5.83
N VAL A 3 33.68 -31.95 6.90
CA VAL A 3 32.24 -31.72 6.97
C VAL A 3 31.89 -30.22 7.02
N ALA A 4 30.64 -29.95 6.64
CA ALA A 4 29.84 -28.73 6.71
C ALA A 4 29.99 -27.86 7.97
N VAL A 5 29.65 -26.57 7.82
CA VAL A 5 28.75 -25.87 8.77
C VAL A 5 27.90 -24.84 8.00
N MET A 6 26.61 -25.13 7.80
CA MET A 6 25.59 -24.09 7.61
C MET A 6 25.14 -23.66 8.99
N VAL A 7 25.35 -22.39 9.35
CA VAL A 7 24.86 -21.85 10.62
C VAL A 7 23.43 -21.36 10.38
N LEU A 8 22.47 -22.18 10.80
CA LEU A 8 21.07 -21.80 11.01
C LEU A 8 20.99 -21.17 12.41
N THR A 9 20.80 -19.85 12.50
CA THR A 9 20.27 -19.21 13.72
C THR A 9 19.56 -17.90 13.35
N SER A 10 18.26 -17.96 13.07
CA SER A 10 17.36 -16.85 13.36
C SER A 10 16.01 -17.40 13.79
N CYS A 11 16.01 -18.10 14.92
CA CYS A 11 14.91 -18.02 15.87
C CYS A 11 15.27 -16.90 16.84
N SER A 12 14.77 -15.70 16.58
CA SER A 12 14.61 -14.70 17.63
C SER A 12 13.18 -14.82 18.13
N SER A 13 13.05 -15.52 19.26
CA SER A 13 11.97 -15.44 20.25
C SER A 13 10.54 -15.28 19.74
N ASP A 14 9.86 -16.43 19.60
CA ASP A 14 8.44 -16.52 19.91
C ASP A 14 8.30 -16.55 21.44
N ASP A 15 7.84 -15.43 22.01
CA ASP A 15 7.17 -15.38 23.31
C ASP A 15 6.55 -13.97 23.46
N ASP A 16 5.28 -13.86 23.08
CA ASP A 16 4.31 -13.02 23.81
C ASP A 16 2.88 -13.41 23.43
N ASN A 17 2.25 -14.19 24.31
CA ASN A 17 0.80 -14.35 24.34
C ASN A 17 0.19 -13.09 24.98
N GLY A 18 -0.02 -12.05 24.18
CA GLY A 18 -0.66 -10.80 24.58
C GLY A 18 -1.42 -10.18 23.41
N SER A 19 -2.76 -10.23 23.48
CA SER A 19 -3.74 -9.50 22.65
C SER A 19 -3.33 -9.20 21.20
N VAL A 20 -3.91 -9.92 20.23
CA VAL A 20 -3.97 -9.50 18.82
C VAL A 20 -4.72 -8.17 18.71
N SER A 21 -4.05 -7.07 19.03
CA SER A 21 -4.34 -5.76 18.47
C SER A 21 -3.44 -5.67 17.26
N GLY A 22 -4.03 -5.62 16.06
CA GLY A 22 -3.25 -5.48 14.84
C GLY A 22 -2.44 -4.19 14.86
N SER A 23 -1.37 -4.11 14.05
CA SER A 23 -0.66 -2.85 13.88
C SER A 23 -1.63 -1.79 13.35
N ARG A 24 -1.57 -0.56 13.87
CA ARG A 24 -2.32 0.56 13.32
C ARG A 24 -1.48 1.40 12.35
N ASP A 25 -0.25 0.97 12.06
CA ASP A 25 0.61 1.62 11.08
C ASP A 25 0.14 1.24 9.69
N ILE A 26 -0.15 2.23 8.86
CA ILE A 26 -0.64 2.07 7.50
C ILE A 26 0.36 2.71 6.55
N THR A 27 0.72 1.97 5.51
CA THR A 27 1.51 2.48 4.38
C THR A 27 0.74 2.32 3.09
N TYR A 28 0.59 3.41 2.36
CA TYR A 28 0.13 3.42 0.97
C TYR A 28 1.33 3.56 0.05
N GLU A 29 1.44 2.68 -0.93
CA GLU A 29 2.51 2.70 -1.93
C GLU A 29 1.89 2.65 -3.32
N ILE A 30 2.38 3.50 -4.22
CA ILE A 30 2.09 3.41 -5.64
C ILE A 30 3.40 3.36 -6.44
N THR A 31 3.50 2.35 -7.29
CA THR A 31 4.62 2.15 -8.23
C THR A 31 4.07 1.95 -9.62
N GLY A 32 4.90 2.09 -10.65
CA GLY A 32 4.48 1.91 -12.03
C GLY A 32 5.28 2.75 -13.00
N ASN A 33 4.76 2.86 -14.21
CA ASN A 33 5.34 3.63 -15.31
C ASN A 33 4.35 4.60 -15.96
N TYR A 34 3.22 4.88 -15.31
CA TYR A 34 2.24 5.86 -15.76
C TYR A 34 2.86 7.26 -15.81
N SER A 35 2.75 7.93 -16.94
CA SER A 35 3.41 9.23 -17.18
C SER A 35 2.48 10.43 -17.15
N GLY A 36 1.17 10.20 -17.08
CA GLY A 36 0.15 11.26 -17.06
C GLY A 36 -0.07 11.86 -15.69
N ASP A 37 -1.03 12.78 -15.60
CA ASP A 37 -1.49 13.37 -14.35
C ASP A 37 -2.19 12.29 -13.50
N LEU A 38 -1.81 12.22 -12.23
CA LEU A 38 -2.24 11.17 -11.32
C LEU A 38 -2.60 11.75 -9.96
N ASP A 39 -3.84 11.53 -9.53
CA ASP A 39 -4.33 11.86 -8.21
C ASP A 39 -4.63 10.59 -7.43
N VAL A 40 -4.44 10.67 -6.12
CA VAL A 40 -4.86 9.62 -5.19
C VAL A 40 -5.90 10.14 -4.22
N THR A 41 -6.83 9.27 -3.83
CA THR A 41 -7.75 9.50 -2.72
C THR A 41 -7.54 8.42 -1.68
N TYR A 42 -7.32 8.83 -0.42
CA TYR A 42 -6.99 7.92 0.65
C TYR A 42 -7.62 8.30 1.98
N ILE A 43 -7.75 7.30 2.85
CA ILE A 43 -8.17 7.50 4.25
C ILE A 43 -6.95 7.89 5.09
N THR A 44 -7.09 8.96 5.86
CA THR A 44 -6.05 9.51 6.76
C THR A 44 -6.08 8.84 8.14
N ALA A 45 -5.13 9.22 9.00
CA ALA A 45 -5.05 8.73 10.37
C ALA A 45 -6.37 8.84 11.16
N SER A 46 -7.13 9.91 10.97
CA SER A 46 -8.40 10.15 11.67
C SER A 46 -9.60 9.41 11.08
N GLY A 47 -9.41 8.64 10.00
CA GLY A 47 -10.48 7.93 9.30
C GLY A 47 -11.24 8.76 8.26
N GLY A 48 -10.87 10.04 8.07
CA GLY A 48 -11.41 10.88 7.01
C GLY A 48 -10.77 10.61 5.65
N ALA A 49 -11.44 10.97 4.56
CA ALA A 49 -10.88 10.89 3.21
C ALA A 49 -10.25 12.22 2.78
N THR A 50 -9.13 12.15 2.07
CA THR A 50 -8.50 13.30 1.39
C THR A 50 -7.91 12.87 0.05
N SER A 51 -7.54 13.83 -0.78
CA SER A 51 -6.81 13.58 -2.01
C SER A 51 -5.43 14.27 -2.03
N ALA A 52 -4.53 13.76 -2.85
CA ALA A 52 -3.24 14.37 -3.14
C ALA A 52 -2.82 14.10 -4.59
N GLU A 53 -2.11 15.05 -5.18
CA GLU A 53 -1.46 14.90 -6.48
C GLU A 53 -0.20 14.04 -6.32
N VAL A 54 0.03 13.12 -7.26
CA VAL A 54 1.23 12.29 -7.37
C VAL A 54 2.13 12.87 -8.45
N THR A 55 3.11 13.66 -8.03
CA THR A 55 4.04 14.36 -8.96
C THR A 55 5.12 13.46 -9.57
N SER A 56 5.37 12.30 -8.97
CA SER A 56 6.32 11.31 -9.48
C SER A 56 6.06 9.92 -8.89
N LEU A 57 6.42 8.89 -9.66
CA LEU A 57 6.45 7.49 -9.19
C LEU A 57 7.90 7.06 -8.93
N PRO A 58 8.17 6.25 -7.88
CA PRO A 58 7.20 5.75 -6.90
C PRO A 58 6.76 6.81 -5.89
N TRP A 59 5.57 6.65 -5.32
CA TRP A 59 5.05 7.50 -4.25
C TRP A 59 4.64 6.64 -3.05
N GLU A 60 4.90 7.16 -1.85
CA GLU A 60 4.63 6.46 -0.60
C GLU A 60 4.13 7.44 0.47
N LEU A 61 3.19 6.99 1.29
CA LEU A 61 2.73 7.69 2.48
C LEU A 61 2.54 6.69 3.62
N SER A 62 3.18 6.96 4.76
CA SER A 62 3.07 6.15 5.98
C SER A 62 2.52 6.98 7.14
N PHE A 63 1.60 6.41 7.92
CA PHE A 63 1.02 7.03 9.12
C PHE A 63 0.49 5.98 10.10
N THR A 64 0.31 6.37 11.36
CA THR A 64 -0.38 5.54 12.36
C THR A 64 -1.84 5.98 12.48
N ALA A 65 -2.78 5.06 12.30
CA ALA A 65 -4.21 5.33 12.41
C ALA A 65 -4.67 5.53 13.86
N GLU A 66 -5.47 6.57 14.10
CA GLU A 66 -6.07 6.87 15.41
C GLU A 66 -7.09 5.80 15.81
N GLU A 67 -7.32 5.55 17.11
CA GLU A 67 -8.21 4.48 17.62
C GLU A 67 -9.62 4.48 17.01
N GLY A 68 -10.14 5.62 16.57
CA GLY A 68 -11.46 5.76 15.94
C GLY A 68 -11.53 5.38 14.46
N SER A 69 -10.38 5.19 13.79
CA SER A 69 -10.34 4.81 12.38
C SER A 69 -10.62 3.31 12.21
N SER A 70 -11.65 2.97 11.41
CA SER A 70 -12.09 1.59 11.20
C SER A 70 -11.44 0.90 10.00
N GLY A 71 -10.79 1.65 9.12
CA GLY A 71 -10.29 1.10 7.87
C GLY A 71 -9.38 2.03 7.08
N ALA A 72 -8.67 1.43 6.14
CA ALA A 72 -7.82 2.10 5.17
C ALA A 72 -8.33 1.80 3.76
N SER A 73 -8.36 2.81 2.89
CA SER A 73 -8.61 2.63 1.46
C SER A 73 -7.74 3.59 0.68
N PHE A 74 -7.24 3.14 -0.46
CA PHE A 74 -6.31 3.87 -1.32
C PHE A 74 -6.71 3.69 -2.78
N ASN A 75 -7.09 4.78 -3.44
CA ASN A 75 -7.55 4.75 -4.82
C ASN A 75 -6.73 5.74 -5.64
N ALA A 76 -6.55 5.45 -6.93
CA ALA A 76 -5.87 6.34 -7.86
C ALA A 76 -6.71 6.52 -9.12
N GLY A 77 -6.69 7.73 -9.66
CA GLY A 77 -7.26 8.09 -10.94
C GLY A 77 -6.28 8.97 -11.69
N GLY A 78 -6.11 8.70 -12.98
CA GLY A 78 -5.24 9.51 -13.83
C GLY A 78 -5.79 9.66 -15.24
N PHE A 79 -5.33 10.71 -15.90
CA PHE A 79 -5.60 11.01 -17.31
C PHE A 79 -4.29 11.49 -17.98
N GLU A 80 -4.30 11.69 -19.30
CA GLU A 80 -3.11 12.10 -20.07
C GLU A 80 -1.93 11.11 -20.07
N GLY A 81 -2.15 9.85 -19.66
CA GLY A 81 -1.16 8.79 -19.79
C GLY A 81 -1.06 8.22 -21.22
N GLN A 82 -0.24 7.20 -21.37
CA GLN A 82 -0.15 6.42 -22.61
C GLN A 82 -0.85 5.06 -22.46
N PRO A 83 -1.52 4.55 -23.52
CA PRO A 83 -2.14 3.23 -23.48
C PRO A 83 -1.15 2.12 -23.09
N GLY A 84 -1.56 1.27 -22.15
CA GLY A 84 -0.74 0.15 -21.67
C GLY A 84 0.23 0.49 -20.54
N GLU A 85 0.36 1.77 -20.14
CA GLU A 85 1.07 2.12 -18.91
C GLU A 85 0.35 1.56 -17.68
N THR A 86 1.10 1.34 -16.59
CA THR A 86 0.61 0.62 -15.44
C THR A 86 0.91 1.31 -14.13
N ILE A 87 0.07 1.04 -13.14
CA ILE A 87 0.33 1.33 -11.72
C ILE A 87 0.00 0.10 -10.87
N SER A 88 0.69 -0.03 -9.74
CA SER A 88 0.42 -0.98 -8.65
C SER A 88 0.22 -0.19 -7.37
N LEU A 89 -1.02 -0.18 -6.86
CA LEU A 89 -1.34 0.34 -5.54
C LEU A 89 -1.19 -0.77 -4.51
N LYS A 90 -0.62 -0.45 -3.36
CA LYS A 90 -0.53 -1.35 -2.22
C LYS A 90 -0.94 -0.67 -0.93
N ILE A 91 -1.56 -1.44 -0.06
CA ILE A 91 -1.85 -1.06 1.33
C ILE A 91 -1.17 -2.07 2.23
N TYR A 92 -0.29 -1.57 3.11
CA TYR A 92 0.32 -2.34 4.17
C TYR A 92 -0.29 -1.94 5.51
N GLN A 93 -0.36 -2.91 6.44
CA GLN A 93 -0.69 -2.67 7.85
C GLN A 93 0.43 -3.27 8.70
N GLY A 94 1.27 -2.42 9.30
CA GLY A 94 2.61 -2.81 9.73
C GLY A 94 3.44 -3.29 8.52
N ASP A 95 4.14 -4.41 8.67
CA ASP A 95 4.92 -5.02 7.59
C ASP A 95 4.08 -5.94 6.67
N ASP A 96 2.79 -6.13 6.96
CA ASP A 96 1.92 -7.02 6.21
C ASP A 96 1.30 -6.31 5.01
N LEU A 97 1.53 -6.83 3.79
CA LEU A 97 0.76 -6.44 2.61
C LEU A 97 -0.69 -6.95 2.75
N LYS A 98 -1.64 -6.03 2.92
CA LYS A 98 -3.06 -6.37 3.06
C LYS A 98 -3.83 -6.29 1.74
N ASN A 99 -3.37 -5.46 0.81
CA ASN A 99 -4.06 -5.28 -0.46
C ASN A 99 -3.09 -4.86 -1.58
N THR A 100 -3.33 -5.35 -2.79
CA THR A 100 -2.66 -4.92 -4.01
C THR A 100 -3.65 -4.82 -5.16
N VAL A 101 -3.60 -3.70 -5.88
CA VAL A 101 -4.39 -3.47 -7.09
C VAL A 101 -3.48 -3.02 -8.21
N ASN A 102 -3.53 -3.74 -9.31
CA ASN A 102 -2.84 -3.38 -10.54
C ASN A 102 -3.86 -2.78 -11.50
N ALA A 103 -3.50 -1.67 -12.14
CA ALA A 103 -4.30 -1.05 -13.19
C ALA A 103 -3.44 -0.80 -14.43
N THR A 104 -4.10 -0.74 -15.58
CA THR A 104 -3.50 -0.48 -16.87
C THR A 104 -4.29 0.63 -17.55
N ALA A 105 -3.60 1.62 -18.10
CA ALA A 105 -4.20 2.72 -18.83
C ALA A 105 -4.87 2.21 -20.11
N ASP A 106 -6.09 2.67 -20.37
CA ASP A 106 -6.87 2.31 -21.56
C ASP A 106 -6.37 3.02 -22.83
N SER A 107 -7.12 2.88 -23.94
CA SER A 107 -6.75 3.50 -25.22
C SER A 107 -6.76 5.03 -25.20
N ASP A 108 -7.43 5.65 -24.24
CA ASP A 108 -7.49 7.11 -24.06
C ASP A 108 -6.44 7.59 -23.04
N GLY A 109 -5.61 6.68 -22.52
CA GLY A 109 -4.60 6.99 -21.51
C GLY A 109 -5.20 7.22 -20.12
N ILE A 110 -6.45 6.79 -19.87
CA ILE A 110 -7.10 6.91 -18.56
C ILE A 110 -6.75 5.69 -17.72
N ILE A 111 -6.42 5.90 -16.44
CA ILE A 111 -6.15 4.82 -15.49
C ILE A 111 -6.97 4.99 -14.21
N VAL A 112 -7.54 3.89 -13.72
CA VAL A 112 -8.33 3.86 -12.47
C VAL A 112 -7.96 2.62 -11.68
N ALA A 113 -7.60 2.80 -10.41
CA ALA A 113 -7.32 1.73 -9.46
C ALA A 113 -8.11 1.95 -8.17
N VAL A 114 -8.88 0.94 -7.75
CA VAL A 114 -9.74 1.01 -6.55
C VAL A 114 -9.42 -0.18 -5.65
N SER A 115 -8.87 0.08 -4.46
CA SER A 115 -8.44 -0.99 -3.54
C SER A 115 -9.58 -1.60 -2.72
N GLY A 116 -10.68 -0.88 -2.52
CA GLY A 116 -11.65 -1.25 -1.49
C GLY A 116 -11.10 -0.94 -0.09
N THR A 117 -11.72 -1.52 0.95
CA THR A 117 -11.39 -1.20 2.35
C THR A 117 -10.65 -2.34 3.03
N VAL A 118 -9.48 -2.03 3.60
CA VAL A 118 -8.76 -2.88 4.57
C VAL A 118 -9.24 -2.50 5.95
N ILE A 119 -9.70 -3.47 6.75
CA ILE A 119 -10.12 -3.24 8.13
C ILE A 119 -8.88 -3.17 9.02
N ILE A 120 -8.80 -2.12 9.84
CA ILE A 120 -7.73 -1.96 10.83
C ILE A 120 -8.16 -2.73 12.09
N GLN A 121 -7.41 -3.78 12.40
CA GLN A 121 -7.56 -4.63 13.60
C GLN A 121 -6.66 -4.15 14.74
#